data_AF-A0A8C4NRD7-F1
#
_entry.id   AF-A0A8C4NRD7-F1
#
_cell.length_a   1.000
_cell.length_b   1.000
_cell.length_c   1.000
_cell.angle_alpha   90.00
_cell.angle_beta   90.00
_cell.angle_gamma   90.00
#
_symmetry.space_group_name_H-M   'P 1'
#
loop_
_entity.id
_entity.type
_entity.pdbx_description
1 polymer ?
#
loop_
_entity_poly.entity_id
_entity_poly.type
_entity_poly.pdbx_seq_one_letter_code
_entity_poly.pdbx_strand_id
1 'polypeptide(L)'
;MDKLEATATVCDFDPISGSIPATKVEITVSLVVLYTQGVESKQWREFGRTEVIDNTLNPDFVRKYILDYFFEEKQNLRFDVYDIDSKSPDLAKHDFLGQVYCTLGEIVGSPASRLEKPLGGIPGKKCGTIVLSAEELGNCRDYATMQFCANKLDKKDFFGKSDPFMVFYRSNEDGTFTICHKTEVVKNTLNPVWQPFSIPVRALCNGDYDRTIKVEVYDWDRDGSHDFIGEFTTSYKELCRGQSQLNVYEVSRDKDRNPSQSTSLHYMNPYQMNAYAMALKAVGEIIQDYDSDKMFPALGFGAKLPPDGRVSHEFPLNGNIENPYCNGMEGILEAYHQSLKTVQLYGPTNFAPVVNHVARYNYAAAVQDGSQYFVLLIITDGVISDMAQTKEAIVNAAKLPMSIIIVGVGQAEFDAMVELDGDDIRISSRGKLAERDIVQFVPFRDYMDRTGNHVLSMARLAKDVLAEIPDQLISYMKSRAIKPNPVPPAYSTSDHPQTNPV
;
A
#
# COMPACT_ATOMS: atom_id res chain seq x y z
N MET A 1 69.07 8.64 -0.88
CA MET A 1 69.60 7.45 -1.59
C MET A 1 68.79 6.25 -1.16
N ASP A 2 68.64 5.30 -2.08
CA ASP A 2 67.84 4.09 -1.94
C ASP A 2 68.36 3.12 -0.86
N LYS A 3 67.41 2.37 -0.29
CA LYS A 3 67.28 0.89 -0.17
C LYS A 3 68.44 0.09 0.47
N LEU A 4 68.21 -0.96 1.28
CA LEU A 4 67.19 -2.04 1.32
C LEU A 4 67.48 -3.17 0.32
N GLU A 5 67.91 -4.31 0.85
CA GLU A 5 67.80 -5.69 0.32
C GLU A 5 67.65 -6.61 1.56
N ALA A 6 66.69 -7.55 1.67
CA ALA A 6 66.31 -8.71 0.83
C ALA A 6 67.26 -9.92 1.05
N THR A 7 66.92 -11.20 0.81
CA THR A 7 65.84 -11.90 0.06
C THR A 7 65.23 -13.06 0.90
N ALA A 8 64.09 -13.71 0.63
CA ALA A 8 63.39 -14.18 -0.60
C ALA A 8 63.98 -15.48 -1.22
N THR A 9 63.34 -16.22 -2.15
CA THR A 9 61.96 -16.10 -2.69
C THR A 9 61.07 -17.26 -2.20
N VAL A 10 60.69 -18.37 -2.87
CA VAL A 10 60.58 -18.93 -4.26
C VAL A 10 59.66 -20.18 -4.10
N CYS A 11 58.87 -20.79 -4.99
CA CYS A 11 58.52 -20.87 -6.43
C CYS A 11 56.98 -21.15 -6.49
N ASP A 12 56.15 -21.15 -7.55
CA ASP A 12 56.05 -20.65 -8.96
C ASP A 12 54.51 -20.77 -9.30
N PHE A 13 53.88 -20.36 -10.41
CA PHE A 13 54.31 -19.91 -11.76
C PHE A 13 53.68 -18.54 -12.14
N ASP A 14 54.02 -18.04 -13.33
CA ASP A 14 54.04 -16.62 -13.71
C ASP A 14 52.71 -15.81 -13.79
N PRO A 15 52.79 -14.48 -13.54
CA PRO A 15 51.81 -13.48 -13.94
C PRO A 15 52.16 -12.80 -15.28
N ILE A 16 51.23 -12.04 -15.88
CA ILE A 16 51.46 -10.79 -16.67
C ILE A 16 50.12 -10.20 -17.12
N SER A 17 49.95 -8.87 -17.02
CA SER A 17 48.87 -8.00 -17.58
C SER A 17 47.40 -8.47 -17.46
N GLY A 18 46.43 -7.66 -17.05
CA GLY A 18 46.29 -6.23 -17.33
C GLY A 18 45.13 -6.02 -18.31
N SER A 19 44.23 -5.08 -17.98
CA SER A 19 42.88 -4.92 -18.55
C SER A 19 41.88 -6.04 -18.19
N ILE A 20 40.73 -5.62 -17.66
CA ILE A 20 39.49 -6.39 -17.65
C ILE A 20 38.70 -5.94 -18.88
N PRO A 21 38.19 -6.86 -19.71
CA PRO A 21 36.97 -6.64 -20.45
C PRO A 21 35.86 -7.56 -19.93
N ALA A 22 34.69 -7.01 -19.63
CA ALA A 22 33.48 -7.81 -19.42
C ALA A 22 33.00 -8.42 -20.76
N THR A 23 32.38 -9.59 -20.71
CA THR A 23 31.76 -10.27 -21.87
C THR A 23 30.54 -11.01 -21.32
N LYS A 24 29.28 -10.69 -21.65
CA LYS A 24 28.58 -10.61 -22.95
C LYS A 24 28.47 -11.97 -23.65
N VAL A 25 27.21 -12.40 -23.83
CA VAL A 25 26.69 -13.54 -24.63
C VAL A 25 25.26 -13.13 -25.10
N GLU A 26 24.57 -13.89 -25.94
CA GLU A 26 24.04 -13.39 -27.22
C GLU A 26 22.56 -13.87 -27.59
N ILE A 27 21.47 -13.03 -27.70
CA ILE A 27 20.10 -13.27 -28.37
C ILE A 27 19.30 -12.18 -29.31
N THR A 28 19.13 -11.86 -30.68
CA THR A 28 19.36 -12.09 -32.22
C THR A 28 18.49 -13.02 -33.18
N VAL A 29 18.84 -13.31 -34.48
CA VAL A 29 17.89 -13.45 -35.66
C VAL A 29 16.93 -14.64 -35.70
N SER A 30 15.85 -14.49 -34.96
CA SER A 30 14.54 -14.25 -35.56
C SER A 30 13.87 -13.30 -34.58
N LEU A 31 12.97 -12.40 -34.98
CA LEU A 31 12.42 -11.45 -34.01
C LEU A 31 11.65 -12.21 -32.93
N VAL A 32 12.23 -12.30 -31.75
CA VAL A 32 11.57 -12.87 -30.58
C VAL A 32 10.80 -11.75 -29.91
N VAL A 33 9.52 -12.03 -29.65
CA VAL A 33 8.63 -11.17 -28.87
C VAL A 33 8.23 -11.94 -27.63
N LEU A 34 8.68 -11.46 -26.47
CA LEU A 34 8.33 -12.01 -25.17
C LEU A 34 7.01 -11.40 -24.71
N TYR A 35 6.08 -12.26 -24.33
CA TYR A 35 4.85 -11.91 -23.63
C TYR A 35 4.86 -12.51 -22.22
N THR A 36 4.50 -11.71 -21.23
CA THR A 36 4.21 -12.17 -19.86
C THR A 36 2.70 -12.29 -19.67
N GLN A 37 2.27 -13.22 -18.81
CA GLN A 37 0.86 -13.35 -18.44
C GLN A 37 0.60 -12.67 -17.08
N GLY A 38 -0.40 -11.78 -17.02
CA GLY A 38 -0.85 -11.24 -15.74
C GLY A 38 -1.51 -12.34 -14.88
N VAL A 39 -1.09 -12.47 -13.63
CA VAL A 39 -1.54 -13.54 -12.69
C VAL A 39 -3.07 -13.56 -12.56
N GLU A 40 -3.69 -12.40 -12.41
CA GLU A 40 -5.13 -12.25 -12.22
C GLU A 40 -5.91 -12.21 -13.55
N SER A 41 -5.48 -11.36 -14.49
CA SER A 41 -6.19 -11.12 -15.75
C SER A 41 -6.11 -12.29 -16.73
N LYS A 42 -5.10 -13.16 -16.60
CA LYS A 42 -4.70 -14.21 -17.55
C LYS A 42 -4.44 -13.70 -18.98
N GLN A 43 -4.37 -12.38 -19.17
CA GLN A 43 -4.06 -11.75 -20.45
C GLN A 43 -2.54 -11.75 -20.68
N TRP A 44 -2.16 -12.02 -21.93
CA TRP A 44 -0.79 -11.86 -22.40
C TRP A 44 -0.54 -10.39 -22.75
N ARG A 45 0.53 -9.81 -22.21
CA ARG A 45 1.01 -8.46 -22.55
C ARG A 45 2.40 -8.56 -23.14
N GLU A 46 2.68 -7.75 -24.17
CA GLU A 46 4.02 -7.68 -24.74
C GLU A 46 4.98 -7.10 -23.69
N PHE A 47 6.00 -7.85 -23.32
CA PHE A 47 7.06 -7.41 -22.41
C PHE A 47 8.19 -6.73 -23.18
N GLY A 48 8.50 -7.23 -24.37
CA GLY A 48 9.41 -6.56 -25.30
C GLY A 48 9.93 -7.46 -26.42
N ARG A 49 10.78 -6.88 -27.26
CA ARG A 49 11.31 -7.50 -28.48
C ARG A 49 12.83 -7.56 -28.46
N THR A 50 13.43 -8.60 -29.04
CA THR A 50 14.85 -8.56 -29.43
C THR A 50 15.08 -7.49 -30.50
N GLU A 51 16.33 -7.24 -30.89
CA GLU A 51 16.61 -6.56 -32.15
C GLU A 51 16.27 -7.44 -33.37
N VAL A 52 16.25 -6.79 -34.54
CA VAL A 52 16.18 -7.41 -35.88
C VAL A 52 17.56 -7.29 -36.52
N ILE A 53 17.92 -8.32 -37.28
CA ILE A 53 19.23 -8.60 -37.87
C ILE A 53 18.94 -9.38 -39.17
N ASP A 54 19.95 -9.69 -39.97
CA ASP A 54 19.73 -10.23 -41.32
C ASP A 54 20.42 -11.59 -41.55
N ASN A 55 19.77 -12.48 -42.32
CA ASN A 55 20.35 -13.67 -42.97
C ASN A 55 20.99 -14.76 -42.07
N THR A 56 20.25 -15.40 -41.15
CA THR A 56 20.63 -16.71 -40.58
C THR A 56 19.44 -17.68 -40.51
N LEU A 57 19.75 -18.97 -40.36
CA LEU A 57 18.79 -20.03 -39.98
C LEU A 57 18.94 -20.49 -38.53
N ASN A 58 20.03 -20.08 -37.87
CA ASN A 58 20.25 -20.28 -36.44
C ASN A 58 20.46 -18.90 -35.81
N PRO A 59 19.43 -18.30 -35.23
CA PRO A 59 19.61 -17.22 -34.27
C PRO A 59 20.65 -17.62 -33.22
N ASP A 60 21.87 -17.08 -33.29
CA ASP A 60 22.90 -17.19 -32.25
C ASP A 60 23.60 -15.83 -32.08
N PHE A 61 23.43 -15.18 -30.92
CA PHE A 61 22.59 -13.97 -31.02
C PHE A 61 22.95 -12.56 -30.30
N VAL A 62 22.07 -11.57 -29.90
CA VAL A 62 22.36 -10.32 -29.08
C VAL A 62 21.41 -9.92 -27.86
N ARG A 63 20.31 -9.13 -27.94
CA ARG A 63 19.63 -8.44 -26.78
C ARG A 63 18.87 -9.31 -25.77
N LYS A 64 19.38 -9.34 -24.52
CA LYS A 64 18.74 -10.01 -23.36
C LYS A 64 17.46 -9.33 -22.84
N TYR A 65 16.53 -10.15 -22.34
CA TYR A 65 15.44 -9.75 -21.45
C TYR A 65 15.93 -9.73 -19.99
N ILE A 66 15.44 -8.78 -19.20
CA ILE A 66 15.67 -8.71 -17.74
C ILE A 66 14.31 -8.92 -17.08
N LEU A 67 14.20 -9.93 -16.22
CA LEU A 67 12.99 -10.30 -15.50
C LEU A 67 13.34 -10.49 -14.03
N ASP A 68 12.50 -9.97 -13.13
CA ASP A 68 12.56 -10.38 -11.71
C ASP A 68 12.00 -11.80 -11.56
N TYR A 69 12.62 -12.57 -10.67
CA TYR A 69 12.24 -13.95 -10.38
C TYR A 69 11.68 -14.06 -8.97
N PHE A 70 10.43 -14.49 -8.87
CA PHE A 70 9.71 -14.72 -7.62
C PHE A 70 9.50 -16.22 -7.48
N PHE A 71 10.15 -16.84 -6.48
CA PHE A 71 10.11 -18.29 -6.27
C PHE A 71 8.73 -18.76 -5.77
N GLU A 72 7.97 -17.83 -5.20
CA GLU A 72 6.61 -17.98 -4.68
C GLU A 72 5.52 -17.84 -5.74
N GLU A 73 5.84 -17.34 -6.96
CA GLU A 73 4.85 -17.08 -8.01
C GLU A 73 5.01 -17.95 -9.27
N LYS A 74 3.89 -18.30 -9.91
CA LYS A 74 3.89 -19.00 -11.20
C LYS A 74 3.96 -18.02 -12.37
N GLN A 75 5.16 -17.50 -12.62
CA GLN A 75 5.44 -16.56 -13.70
C GLN A 75 5.40 -17.24 -15.09
N ASN A 76 4.26 -17.17 -15.79
CA ASN A 76 4.07 -17.75 -17.13
C ASN A 76 4.62 -16.83 -18.24
N LEU A 77 5.34 -17.43 -19.20
CA LEU A 77 5.97 -16.75 -20.34
C LEU A 77 5.50 -17.36 -21.66
N ARG A 78 5.36 -16.53 -22.70
CA ARG A 78 5.20 -16.94 -24.11
C ARG A 78 6.23 -16.21 -24.96
N PHE A 79 6.89 -16.93 -25.86
CA PHE A 79 7.83 -16.36 -26.82
C PHE A 79 7.30 -16.64 -28.23
N ASP A 80 7.08 -15.58 -29.00
CA ASP A 80 6.66 -15.64 -30.40
C ASP A 80 7.84 -15.27 -31.30
N VAL A 81 7.96 -15.92 -32.45
CA VAL A 81 9.11 -15.82 -33.36
C VAL A 81 8.64 -15.42 -34.76
N TYR A 82 9.26 -14.40 -35.34
CA TYR A 82 8.93 -13.85 -36.67
C TYR A 82 10.17 -13.70 -37.56
N ASP A 83 10.00 -13.95 -38.86
CA ASP A 83 10.88 -13.44 -39.93
C ASP A 83 10.46 -12.01 -40.28
N ILE A 84 11.38 -11.16 -40.76
CA ILE A 84 11.16 -9.70 -40.83
C ILE A 84 11.36 -9.16 -42.25
N ASP A 85 10.29 -9.23 -43.04
CA ASP A 85 10.24 -8.84 -44.44
C ASP A 85 10.33 -7.32 -44.68
N SER A 86 10.17 -6.50 -43.64
CA SER A 86 10.05 -5.05 -43.80
C SER A 86 10.52 -4.22 -42.59
N LYS A 87 10.72 -2.92 -42.80
CA LYS A 87 11.03 -1.95 -41.73
C LYS A 87 9.79 -1.52 -40.92
N SER A 88 8.72 -2.31 -40.92
CA SER A 88 7.48 -2.01 -40.18
C SER A 88 7.60 -2.42 -38.70
N PRO A 89 7.12 -1.60 -37.74
CA PRO A 89 6.99 -2.04 -36.34
C PRO A 89 5.77 -2.94 -36.08
N ASP A 90 4.88 -3.06 -37.08
CA ASP A 90 3.65 -3.84 -37.03
C ASP A 90 3.91 -5.31 -37.37
N LEU A 91 3.66 -6.19 -36.39
CA LEU A 91 3.87 -7.64 -36.49
C LEU A 91 2.95 -8.32 -37.50
N ALA A 92 1.87 -7.68 -37.95
CA ALA A 92 0.98 -8.24 -38.97
C ALA A 92 1.54 -8.17 -40.41
N LYS A 93 2.77 -7.65 -40.59
CA LYS A 93 3.47 -7.52 -41.88
C LYS A 93 4.76 -8.34 -41.99
N HIS A 94 4.88 -9.36 -41.13
CA HIS A 94 6.08 -10.15 -40.88
C HIS A 94 5.70 -11.63 -40.75
N ASP A 95 6.46 -12.52 -41.38
CA ASP A 95 6.10 -13.94 -41.45
C ASP A 95 6.30 -14.67 -40.10
N PHE A 96 5.20 -15.11 -39.49
CA PHE A 96 5.23 -15.83 -38.21
C PHE A 96 5.85 -17.23 -38.37
N LEU A 97 6.89 -17.52 -37.58
CA LEU A 97 7.65 -18.77 -37.63
C LEU A 97 7.16 -19.77 -36.58
N GLY A 98 6.79 -19.33 -35.38
CA GLY A 98 6.22 -20.18 -34.34
C GLY A 98 6.22 -19.54 -32.94
N GLN A 99 5.62 -20.24 -31.96
CA GLN A 99 5.54 -19.83 -30.56
C GLN A 99 5.91 -20.95 -29.59
N VAL A 100 6.29 -20.61 -28.36
CA VAL A 100 6.46 -21.54 -27.23
C VAL A 100 5.90 -20.95 -25.93
N TYR A 101 5.51 -21.83 -25.00
CA TYR A 101 5.07 -21.48 -23.64
C TYR A 101 5.94 -22.20 -22.59
N CYS A 102 6.29 -21.47 -21.53
CA CYS A 102 7.04 -21.98 -20.38
C CYS A 102 6.75 -21.15 -19.11
N THR A 103 7.40 -21.45 -17.99
CA THR A 103 7.50 -20.52 -16.85
C THR A 103 8.94 -20.07 -16.64
N LEU A 104 9.16 -18.93 -15.97
CA LEU A 104 10.52 -18.48 -15.64
C LEU A 104 11.26 -19.52 -14.78
N GLY A 105 10.57 -20.11 -13.80
CA GLY A 105 11.09 -21.21 -12.98
C GLY A 105 11.39 -22.51 -13.75
N GLU A 106 10.75 -22.76 -14.90
CA GLU A 106 11.09 -23.91 -15.77
C GLU A 106 12.43 -23.67 -16.50
N ILE A 107 12.74 -22.43 -16.87
CA ILE A 107 14.04 -22.06 -17.46
C ILE A 107 15.13 -22.14 -16.39
N VAL A 108 14.93 -21.48 -15.25
CA VAL A 108 15.89 -21.44 -14.13
C VAL A 108 16.13 -22.82 -13.51
N GLY A 109 15.10 -23.67 -13.44
CA GLY A 109 15.18 -25.04 -12.92
C GLY A 109 15.67 -26.09 -13.92
N SER A 110 15.93 -25.72 -15.18
CA SER A 110 16.50 -26.64 -16.18
C SER A 110 17.99 -26.90 -15.93
N PRO A 111 18.54 -28.05 -16.37
CA PRO A 111 19.99 -28.31 -16.28
C PRO A 111 20.81 -27.19 -16.94
N ALA A 112 21.83 -26.70 -16.21
CA ALA A 112 22.63 -25.53 -16.60
C ALA A 112 21.81 -24.26 -16.93
N SER A 113 20.63 -24.12 -16.30
CA SER A 113 19.67 -23.02 -16.53
C SER A 113 19.23 -22.86 -17.99
N ARG A 114 19.32 -23.94 -18.80
CA ARG A 114 19.10 -23.94 -20.25
C ARG A 114 17.93 -24.86 -20.61
N LEU A 115 16.79 -24.25 -20.92
CA LEU A 115 15.58 -24.93 -21.42
C LEU A 115 15.59 -24.93 -22.95
N GLU A 116 15.38 -26.10 -23.56
CA GLU A 116 15.26 -26.25 -25.02
C GLU A 116 13.87 -26.80 -25.36
N LYS A 117 13.13 -26.12 -26.25
CA LYS A 117 11.75 -26.50 -26.61
C LYS A 117 11.48 -26.34 -28.10
N PRO A 118 10.75 -27.28 -28.74
CA PRO A 118 10.31 -27.13 -30.12
C PRO A 118 9.31 -25.97 -30.24
N LEU A 119 9.41 -25.21 -31.33
CA LEU A 119 8.43 -24.18 -31.65
C LEU A 119 7.16 -24.81 -32.22
N GLY A 120 6.00 -24.24 -31.90
CA GLY A 120 4.69 -24.71 -32.35
C GLY A 120 3.79 -23.56 -32.85
N GLY A 121 2.49 -23.84 -32.95
CA GLY A 121 1.47 -22.86 -33.35
C GLY A 121 1.08 -22.87 -34.84
N ILE A 122 1.85 -23.51 -35.72
CA ILE A 122 1.53 -23.66 -37.15
C ILE A 122 1.21 -25.14 -37.44
N PRO A 123 -0.05 -25.52 -37.74
CA PRO A 123 -0.43 -26.90 -37.99
C PRO A 123 0.36 -27.54 -39.15
N GLY A 124 0.97 -28.70 -38.90
CA GLY A 124 1.69 -29.49 -39.91
C GLY A 124 3.09 -28.98 -40.30
N LYS A 125 3.50 -27.77 -39.91
CA LYS A 125 4.84 -27.23 -40.17
C LYS A 125 5.79 -27.63 -39.02
N LYS A 126 7.05 -27.96 -39.34
CA LYS A 126 8.13 -28.02 -38.35
C LYS A 126 8.71 -26.61 -38.19
N CYS A 127 8.47 -25.97 -37.05
CA CYS A 127 8.78 -24.56 -36.81
C CYS A 127 10.18 -24.29 -36.25
N GLY A 128 11.04 -25.30 -36.15
CA GLY A 128 12.35 -25.18 -35.49
C GLY A 128 12.27 -25.41 -33.97
N THR A 129 13.30 -24.99 -33.26
CA THR A 129 13.49 -25.16 -31.81
C THR A 129 14.05 -23.86 -31.24
N ILE A 130 13.58 -23.46 -30.06
CA ILE A 130 14.09 -22.29 -29.33
C ILE A 130 14.84 -22.75 -28.08
N VAL A 131 16.01 -22.14 -27.87
CA VAL A 131 16.86 -22.33 -26.70
C VAL A 131 16.69 -21.10 -25.80
N LEU A 132 16.32 -21.32 -24.55
CA LEU A 132 16.15 -20.30 -23.53
C LEU A 132 17.17 -20.56 -22.42
N SER A 133 18.12 -19.64 -22.23
CA SER A 133 19.10 -19.71 -21.13
C SER A 133 18.88 -18.58 -20.13
N ALA A 134 18.76 -18.92 -18.86
CA ALA A 134 18.77 -17.96 -17.75
C ALA A 134 20.18 -17.86 -17.14
N GLU A 135 20.65 -16.63 -16.93
CA GLU A 135 21.95 -16.33 -16.31
C GLU A 135 21.71 -15.42 -15.09
N GLU A 136 22.29 -15.75 -13.94
CA GLU A 136 22.19 -14.89 -12.75
C GLU A 136 23.02 -13.62 -12.98
N LEU A 137 22.37 -12.45 -12.96
CA LEU A 137 23.05 -11.16 -13.11
C LEU A 137 23.93 -10.85 -11.89
N GLY A 138 25.20 -11.24 -11.95
CA GLY A 138 26.11 -11.32 -10.80
C GLY A 138 26.47 -10.02 -10.07
N ASN A 139 26.05 -8.84 -10.54
CA ASN A 139 26.28 -7.55 -9.88
C ASN A 139 25.31 -7.31 -8.72
N CYS A 140 25.35 -8.16 -7.68
CA CYS A 140 24.66 -7.97 -6.40
C CYS A 140 25.23 -8.81 -5.24
N ARG A 141 26.53 -9.17 -5.30
CA ARG A 141 27.19 -10.06 -4.32
C ARG A 141 27.75 -9.38 -3.07
N ASP A 142 27.62 -8.06 -2.94
CA ASP A 142 28.04 -7.36 -1.73
C ASP A 142 27.17 -7.79 -0.53
N TYR A 143 27.81 -8.09 0.60
CA TYR A 143 27.14 -8.38 1.87
C TYR A 143 27.39 -7.26 2.87
N ALA A 144 26.33 -6.57 3.25
CA ALA A 144 26.36 -5.61 4.34
C ALA A 144 26.46 -6.39 5.66
N THR A 145 27.68 -6.55 6.17
CA THR A 145 27.95 -7.18 7.46
C THR A 145 27.92 -6.10 8.54
N MET A 146 27.06 -6.27 9.52
CA MET A 146 26.73 -5.25 10.51
C MET A 146 26.45 -5.87 11.88
N GLN A 147 26.68 -5.09 12.94
CA GLN A 147 26.32 -5.43 14.30
C GLN A 147 25.63 -4.22 14.92
N PHE A 148 24.51 -4.45 15.61
CA PHE A 148 23.80 -3.43 16.35
C PHE A 148 23.90 -3.66 17.85
N CYS A 149 23.87 -2.55 18.59
CA CYS A 149 23.54 -2.52 19.99
C CYS A 149 22.55 -1.38 20.24
N ALA A 150 21.66 -1.56 21.21
CA ALA A 150 20.80 -0.50 21.70
C ALA A 150 21.09 -0.19 23.17
N ASN A 151 20.62 0.96 23.64
CA ASN A 151 20.94 1.49 24.96
C ASN A 151 19.69 2.21 25.49
N LYS A 152 19.19 1.79 26.66
CA LYS A 152 17.96 2.29 27.30
C LYS A 152 16.71 2.18 26.41
N LEU A 153 16.50 1.03 25.77
CA LEU A 153 15.19 0.68 25.19
C LEU A 153 14.09 0.72 26.26
N ASP A 154 12.84 0.89 25.83
CA ASP A 154 11.70 0.85 26.75
C ASP A 154 11.40 -0.56 27.24
N LYS A 155 11.06 -0.65 28.53
CA LYS A 155 10.46 -1.82 29.17
C LYS A 155 8.98 -1.90 28.76
N LYS A 156 8.58 -2.92 27.99
CA LYS A 156 7.15 -3.21 27.76
C LYS A 156 6.63 -4.24 28.76
N ASP A 157 7.30 -5.39 28.81
CA ASP A 157 7.00 -6.50 29.71
C ASP A 157 6.76 -6.03 31.16
N PHE A 158 5.66 -6.47 31.78
CA PHE A 158 5.31 -6.10 33.17
C PHE A 158 6.27 -6.72 34.20
N PHE A 159 6.66 -7.99 34.05
CA PHE A 159 7.39 -8.76 35.06
C PHE A 159 8.83 -9.15 34.67
N GLY A 160 9.31 -8.79 33.48
CA GLY A 160 10.71 -8.82 33.10
C GLY A 160 11.30 -7.43 32.81
N LYS A 161 12.41 -7.42 32.08
CA LYS A 161 12.68 -6.40 31.07
C LYS A 161 12.38 -7.03 29.72
N SER A 162 12.25 -6.21 28.70
CA SER A 162 12.06 -6.60 27.31
C SER A 162 13.03 -7.69 26.84
N ASP A 163 12.55 -8.53 25.92
CA ASP A 163 13.26 -9.52 25.13
C ASP A 163 13.46 -9.00 23.68
N PRO A 164 14.25 -7.92 23.45
CA PRO A 164 14.22 -7.21 22.17
C PRO A 164 14.82 -7.94 20.96
N PHE A 165 14.18 -7.77 19.80
CA PHE A 165 14.69 -8.10 18.46
C PHE A 165 14.45 -6.95 17.46
N MET A 166 15.16 -7.00 16.32
CA MET A 166 15.02 -6.01 15.23
C MET A 166 14.48 -6.67 13.96
N VAL A 167 13.73 -5.90 13.17
CA VAL A 167 13.27 -6.26 11.81
C VAL A 167 13.72 -5.19 10.83
N PHE A 168 14.37 -5.61 9.75
CA PHE A 168 14.88 -4.75 8.69
C PHE A 168 13.97 -4.85 7.47
N TYR A 169 13.66 -3.70 6.87
CA TYR A 169 12.83 -3.58 5.68
C TYR A 169 13.52 -2.74 4.60
N ARG A 170 13.40 -3.19 3.36
CA ARG A 170 13.74 -2.44 2.15
C ARG A 170 12.51 -1.67 1.66
N SER A 171 12.67 -0.39 1.33
CA SER A 171 11.67 0.38 0.58
C SER A 171 11.58 -0.08 -0.90
N ASN A 172 10.38 -0.19 -1.43
CA ASN A 172 10.10 -0.52 -2.83
C ASN A 172 9.77 0.76 -3.63
N GLU A 173 9.75 0.65 -4.96
CA GLU A 173 9.52 1.80 -5.87
C GLU A 173 8.06 2.30 -5.89
N ASP A 174 7.14 1.52 -5.34
CA ASP A 174 5.75 1.88 -5.05
C ASP A 174 5.57 2.49 -3.64
N GLY A 175 6.64 2.65 -2.86
CA GLY A 175 6.62 3.12 -1.48
C GLY A 175 6.25 2.06 -0.43
N THR A 176 6.04 0.79 -0.82
CA THR A 176 5.83 -0.31 0.13
C THR A 176 7.15 -0.77 0.77
N PHE A 177 7.05 -1.58 1.83
CA PHE A 177 8.21 -2.12 2.55
C PHE A 177 8.23 -3.65 2.53
N THR A 178 9.40 -4.24 2.24
CA THR A 178 9.63 -5.70 2.23
C THR A 178 10.63 -6.08 3.31
N ILE A 179 10.31 -7.06 4.17
CA ILE A 179 11.25 -7.57 5.18
C ILE A 179 12.47 -8.19 4.49
N CYS A 180 13.68 -7.78 4.89
CA CYS A 180 14.94 -8.32 4.38
C CYS A 180 15.80 -9.01 5.46
N HIS A 181 15.54 -8.77 6.76
CA HIS A 181 16.17 -9.50 7.86
C HIS A 181 15.38 -9.39 9.18
N LYS A 182 15.55 -10.36 10.09
CA LYS A 182 15.12 -10.30 11.50
C LYS A 182 16.21 -10.91 12.38
N THR A 183 16.58 -10.22 13.46
CA THR A 183 17.64 -10.67 14.39
C THR A 183 17.15 -11.76 15.34
N GLU A 184 18.07 -12.31 16.14
CA GLU A 184 17.69 -13.05 17.34
C GLU A 184 17.01 -12.17 18.40
N VAL A 185 16.33 -12.86 19.33
CA VAL A 185 15.68 -12.30 20.51
C VAL A 185 16.68 -12.29 21.68
N VAL A 186 17.09 -11.10 22.14
CA VAL A 186 18.06 -10.96 23.24
C VAL A 186 17.32 -10.77 24.55
N LYS A 187 17.27 -11.79 25.41
CA LYS A 187 16.33 -11.83 26.54
C LYS A 187 16.68 -10.89 27.71
N ASN A 188 15.64 -10.35 28.35
CA ASN A 188 15.64 -9.60 29.60
C ASN A 188 16.68 -8.46 29.65
N THR A 189 16.67 -7.59 28.65
CA THR A 189 17.58 -6.45 28.55
C THR A 189 16.95 -5.22 27.89
N LEU A 190 17.32 -4.05 28.40
CA LEU A 190 17.07 -2.75 27.75
C LEU A 190 18.30 -2.24 26.99
N ASN A 191 19.39 -3.01 27.00
CA ASN A 191 20.65 -2.71 26.31
C ASN A 191 21.12 -3.97 25.56
N PRO A 192 20.40 -4.43 24.52
CA PRO A 192 20.82 -5.58 23.73
C PRO A 192 22.08 -5.27 22.92
N VAL A 193 22.89 -6.31 22.75
CA VAL A 193 23.95 -6.38 21.73
C VAL A 193 23.62 -7.61 20.91
N TRP A 194 23.14 -7.42 19.68
CA TRP A 194 22.80 -8.52 18.79
C TRP A 194 24.08 -9.12 18.18
N GLN A 195 24.00 -10.36 17.70
CA GLN A 195 25.11 -10.98 16.99
C GLN A 195 25.40 -10.24 15.68
N PRO A 196 26.66 -10.21 15.19
CA PRO A 196 26.97 -9.74 13.85
C PRO A 196 26.25 -10.61 12.80
N PHE A 197 25.58 -9.97 11.85
CA PHE A 197 24.88 -10.63 10.75
C PHE A 197 25.21 -9.97 9.40
N SER A 198 24.92 -10.67 8.31
CA SER A 198 25.23 -10.23 6.95
C SER A 198 23.98 -10.28 6.07
N ILE A 199 23.55 -9.13 5.55
CA ILE A 199 22.44 -9.03 4.59
C ILE A 199 23.01 -8.80 3.18
N PRO A 200 22.57 -9.51 2.14
CA PRO A 200 22.90 -9.16 0.75
C PRO A 200 22.43 -7.73 0.44
N VAL A 201 23.29 -6.89 -0.15
CA VAL A 201 22.96 -5.49 -0.47
C VAL A 201 21.74 -5.40 -1.42
N ARG A 202 21.50 -6.41 -2.26
CA ARG A 202 20.25 -6.50 -3.06
C ARG A 202 18.99 -6.66 -2.20
N ALA A 203 19.03 -7.49 -1.17
CA ALA A 203 17.91 -7.66 -0.25
C ALA A 203 17.69 -6.40 0.59
N LEU A 204 18.79 -5.72 0.97
CA LEU A 204 18.76 -4.51 1.79
C LEU A 204 18.29 -3.26 1.05
N CYS A 205 18.76 -3.03 -0.19
CA CYS A 205 18.54 -1.77 -0.93
C CYS A 205 18.41 -1.93 -2.46
N ASN A 206 18.30 -3.15 -2.99
CA ASN A 206 18.19 -3.48 -4.43
C ASN A 206 19.23 -2.81 -5.36
N GLY A 207 20.44 -2.54 -4.85
CA GLY A 207 21.52 -1.89 -5.62
C GLY A 207 21.48 -0.36 -5.65
N ASP A 208 20.44 0.26 -5.09
CA ASP A 208 20.33 1.70 -4.90
C ASP A 208 20.81 2.05 -3.48
N TYR A 209 21.98 2.68 -3.36
CA TYR A 209 22.66 2.81 -2.06
C TYR A 209 22.11 3.96 -1.20
N ASP A 210 21.34 4.87 -1.80
CA ASP A 210 20.61 5.95 -1.12
C ASP A 210 19.18 5.53 -0.72
N ARG A 211 18.69 4.36 -1.19
CA ARG A 211 17.37 3.82 -0.88
C ARG A 211 17.12 3.67 0.61
N THR A 212 15.91 4.04 1.04
CA THR A 212 15.46 3.93 2.42
C THR A 212 15.41 2.48 2.89
N ILE A 213 16.16 2.20 3.95
CA ILE A 213 16.04 1.04 4.83
C ILE A 213 15.26 1.50 6.06
N LYS A 214 14.19 0.78 6.42
CA LYS A 214 13.46 0.99 7.67
C LYS A 214 13.80 -0.12 8.64
N VAL A 215 13.95 0.21 9.91
CA VAL A 215 14.38 -0.72 10.95
C VAL A 215 13.48 -0.55 12.17
N GLU A 216 12.76 -1.60 12.52
CA GLU A 216 11.84 -1.63 13.65
C GLU A 216 12.42 -2.48 14.78
N VAL A 217 12.16 -2.09 16.02
CA VAL A 217 12.57 -2.80 17.24
C VAL A 217 11.31 -3.21 18.02
N TYR A 218 11.26 -4.46 18.44
CA TYR A 218 10.12 -5.09 19.10
C TYR A 218 10.57 -5.83 20.37
N ASP A 219 9.67 -5.91 21.35
CA ASP A 219 9.72 -6.88 22.44
C ASP A 219 9.22 -8.26 21.96
N TRP A 220 9.61 -9.36 22.61
CA TRP A 220 9.21 -10.72 22.19
C TRP A 220 8.19 -11.34 23.14
N ASP A 221 6.92 -11.22 22.77
CA ASP A 221 5.81 -11.89 23.46
C ASP A 221 5.60 -13.34 23.01
N ARG A 222 5.14 -14.19 23.94
CA ARG A 222 5.10 -15.66 23.80
C ARG A 222 3.87 -16.18 23.05
N ASP A 223 2.81 -15.39 22.99
CA ASP A 223 1.58 -15.61 22.22
C ASP A 223 1.74 -15.23 20.74
N GLY A 224 2.61 -14.25 20.44
CA GLY A 224 2.93 -13.77 19.10
C GLY A 224 2.66 -12.27 18.89
N SER A 225 1.94 -11.61 19.80
CA SER A 225 1.64 -10.17 19.73
C SER A 225 2.81 -9.32 20.24
N HIS A 226 3.92 -9.38 19.50
CA HIS A 226 5.20 -8.73 19.83
C HIS A 226 5.09 -7.20 20.00
N ASP A 227 5.38 -6.71 21.20
CA ASP A 227 5.12 -5.30 21.58
C ASP A 227 6.14 -4.30 20.97
N PHE A 228 5.69 -3.36 20.14
CA PHE A 228 6.55 -2.44 19.38
C PHE A 228 7.30 -1.42 20.25
N ILE A 229 8.63 -1.43 20.22
CA ILE A 229 9.49 -0.52 20.99
C ILE A 229 9.76 0.78 20.22
N GLY A 230 9.96 0.71 18.90
CA GLY A 230 10.09 1.89 18.03
C GLY A 230 10.82 1.63 16.72
N GLU A 231 10.98 2.64 15.87
CA GLU A 231 11.62 2.52 14.55
C GLU A 231 12.64 3.63 14.23
N PHE A 232 13.50 3.37 13.24
CA PHE A 232 14.32 4.38 12.58
C PHE A 232 14.47 4.07 11.08
N THR A 233 14.89 5.06 10.29
CA THR A 233 15.23 4.90 8.87
C THR A 233 16.67 5.33 8.58
N THR A 234 17.30 4.71 7.57
CA THR A 234 18.63 5.08 7.06
C THR A 234 18.81 4.59 5.62
N SER A 235 20.02 4.61 5.08
CA SER A 235 20.38 4.08 3.76
C SER A 235 21.65 3.22 3.85
N TYR A 236 21.93 2.37 2.85
CA TYR A 236 23.16 1.56 2.86
C TYR A 236 24.42 2.44 2.85
N LYS A 237 24.37 3.55 2.11
CA LYS A 237 25.38 4.60 2.08
C LYS A 237 25.64 5.22 3.45
N GLU A 238 24.63 5.34 4.30
CA GLU A 238 24.77 5.82 5.68
C GLU A 238 25.35 4.79 6.63
N LEU A 239 24.87 3.54 6.56
CA LEU A 239 25.47 2.42 7.28
C LEU A 239 26.99 2.33 7.00
N CYS A 240 27.41 2.64 5.77
CA CYS A 240 28.82 2.69 5.37
C CYS A 240 29.60 3.94 5.83
N ARG A 241 28.97 5.05 6.25
CA ARG A 241 29.68 6.26 6.73
C ARG A 241 30.45 6.01 8.04
N GLY A 242 30.00 5.04 8.85
CA GLY A 242 30.47 4.80 10.22
C GLY A 242 31.74 3.95 10.39
N GLN A 243 32.55 3.72 9.36
CA GLN A 243 33.73 2.81 9.46
C GLN A 243 34.81 3.22 10.50
N SER A 244 34.71 4.41 11.09
CA SER A 244 35.56 4.85 12.22
C SER A 244 34.80 5.50 13.38
N GLN A 245 33.47 5.61 13.30
CA GLN A 245 32.62 6.21 14.35
C GLN A 245 31.26 5.50 14.38
N LEU A 246 30.74 5.20 15.57
CA LEU A 246 29.44 4.54 15.72
C LEU A 246 28.33 5.38 15.11
N ASN A 247 27.59 4.82 14.14
CA ASN A 247 26.31 5.39 13.72
C ASN A 247 25.32 5.27 14.90
N VAL A 248 24.84 6.40 15.39
CA VAL A 248 23.81 6.46 16.44
C VAL A 248 22.49 6.84 15.80
N TYR A 249 21.48 5.99 15.98
CA TYR A 249 20.11 6.22 15.53
C TYR A 249 19.21 6.38 16.77
N GLU A 250 18.44 7.46 16.83
CA GLU A 250 17.36 7.59 17.82
C GLU A 250 16.14 6.81 17.34
N VAL A 251 15.54 6.05 18.26
CA VAL A 251 14.42 5.13 17.96
C VAL A 251 13.11 5.87 18.26
N SER A 252 12.33 6.18 17.21
CA SER A 252 11.06 6.87 17.32
C SER A 252 9.95 5.94 17.82
N ARG A 253 9.10 6.44 18.73
CA ARG A 253 7.91 5.74 19.23
C ARG A 253 6.61 6.13 18.51
N ASP A 254 6.55 7.32 17.92
CA ASP A 254 5.42 7.74 17.10
C ASP A 254 5.63 7.19 15.68
N LYS A 255 4.70 6.34 15.19
CA LYS A 255 4.59 6.04 13.75
C LYS A 255 4.48 7.36 13.00
N ASP A 256 5.35 7.59 12.01
CA ASP A 256 5.69 8.95 11.56
C ASP A 256 4.48 9.82 11.17
N ARG A 257 4.13 10.71 12.11
CA ARG A 257 2.91 11.52 12.14
C ARG A 257 3.05 12.89 11.47
N ASN A 258 4.06 13.03 10.62
CA ASN A 258 4.34 14.24 9.86
C ASN A 258 3.90 14.04 8.38
N PRO A 259 2.84 14.74 7.91
CA PRO A 259 2.31 14.60 6.54
C PRO A 259 3.27 14.98 5.40
N SER A 260 4.49 15.45 5.70
CA SER A 260 5.55 15.70 4.72
C SER A 260 6.48 14.50 4.46
N GLN A 261 6.45 13.45 5.30
CA GLN A 261 7.21 12.22 5.08
C GLN A 261 6.43 11.24 4.20
N SER A 262 7.10 10.64 3.22
CA SER A 262 6.49 9.67 2.28
C SER A 262 6.01 8.36 2.93
N THR A 263 6.48 8.07 4.15
CA THR A 263 6.05 6.94 4.98
C THR A 263 4.73 7.19 5.70
N SER A 264 4.25 8.44 5.79
CA SER A 264 3.04 8.79 6.54
C SER A 264 1.77 8.43 5.75
N LEU A 265 0.77 7.85 6.42
CA LEU A 265 -0.54 7.57 5.80
C LEU A 265 -1.29 8.84 5.37
N HIS A 266 -0.86 10.00 5.86
CA HIS A 266 -1.33 11.34 5.46
C HIS A 266 -0.45 12.04 4.41
N TYR A 267 0.54 11.35 3.83
CA TYR A 267 1.50 11.97 2.90
C TYR A 267 0.82 12.67 1.72
N MET A 268 1.17 13.94 1.49
CA MET A 268 0.64 14.73 0.37
C MET A 268 1.51 14.57 -0.89
N ASN A 269 1.42 13.42 -1.54
CA ASN A 269 2.06 13.17 -2.84
C ASN A 269 1.40 14.04 -3.93
N PRO A 270 2.15 14.85 -4.70
CA PRO A 270 1.58 15.71 -5.75
C PRO A 270 0.99 14.95 -6.96
N TYR A 271 1.20 13.63 -7.08
CA TYR A 271 0.74 12.81 -8.20
C TYR A 271 -0.26 11.70 -7.82
N GLN A 272 -0.49 11.44 -6.52
CA GLN A 272 -1.30 10.31 -6.06
C GLN A 272 -2.00 10.63 -4.74
N MET A 273 -3.24 10.15 -4.57
CA MET A 273 -3.99 10.30 -3.32
C MET A 273 -3.51 9.30 -2.26
N ASN A 274 -3.33 9.75 -1.02
CA ASN A 274 -3.08 8.87 0.12
C ASN A 274 -4.34 8.09 0.54
N ALA A 275 -4.20 7.10 1.42
CA ALA A 275 -5.30 6.18 1.79
C ALA A 275 -6.53 6.90 2.33
N TYR A 276 -6.36 7.93 3.16
CA TYR A 276 -7.45 8.78 3.64
C TYR A 276 -8.15 9.53 2.49
N ALA A 277 -7.40 10.17 1.59
CA ALA A 277 -7.97 10.87 0.44
C ALA A 277 -8.69 9.92 -0.53
N MET A 278 -8.17 8.70 -0.74
CA MET A 278 -8.83 7.67 -1.54
C MET A 278 -10.12 7.15 -0.88
N ALA A 279 -10.12 6.93 0.43
CA ALA A 279 -11.31 6.49 1.18
C ALA A 279 -12.39 7.58 1.22
N LEU A 280 -12.01 8.84 1.51
CA LEU A 280 -12.90 10.01 1.42
C LEU A 280 -13.54 10.08 0.03
N LYS A 281 -12.73 9.98 -1.03
CA LYS A 281 -13.20 10.07 -2.41
C LYS A 281 -14.13 8.91 -2.78
N ALA A 282 -13.74 7.67 -2.48
CA ALA A 282 -14.52 6.48 -2.84
C ALA A 282 -15.95 6.48 -2.28
N VAL A 283 -16.09 6.79 -0.99
CA VAL A 283 -17.38 6.82 -0.30
C VAL A 283 -18.14 8.11 -0.65
N GLY A 284 -17.43 9.24 -0.61
CA GLY A 284 -17.99 10.56 -0.78
C GLY A 284 -18.46 10.87 -2.20
N GLU A 285 -17.80 10.37 -3.25
CA GLU A 285 -18.26 10.54 -4.64
C GLU A 285 -19.64 9.91 -4.89
N ILE A 286 -20.03 8.90 -4.10
CA ILE A 286 -21.36 8.28 -4.17
C ILE A 286 -22.35 8.95 -3.20
N ILE A 287 -21.98 9.16 -1.93
CA ILE A 287 -22.89 9.76 -0.94
C ILE A 287 -23.30 11.18 -1.36
N GLN A 288 -22.42 11.96 -1.99
CA GLN A 288 -22.72 13.37 -2.30
C GLN A 288 -23.93 13.58 -3.21
N ASP A 289 -24.36 12.57 -3.99
CA ASP A 289 -25.53 12.69 -4.89
C ASP A 289 -26.87 12.40 -4.19
N TYR A 290 -26.83 12.01 -2.92
CA TYR A 290 -28.00 11.92 -2.03
C TYR A 290 -28.18 13.19 -1.17
N ASP A 291 -27.22 14.11 -1.21
CA ASP A 291 -27.29 15.42 -0.57
C ASP A 291 -27.69 16.51 -1.59
N SER A 292 -28.67 17.34 -1.22
CA SER A 292 -29.24 18.36 -2.10
C SER A 292 -28.49 19.69 -2.12
N ASP A 293 -27.74 20.04 -1.07
CA ASP A 293 -26.92 21.26 -1.05
C ASP A 293 -25.41 20.98 -1.12
N LYS A 294 -25.02 19.71 -0.92
CA LYS A 294 -23.65 19.19 -0.97
C LYS A 294 -22.71 19.86 0.05
N MET A 295 -23.26 20.37 1.16
CA MET A 295 -22.48 20.93 2.27
C MET A 295 -22.22 19.85 3.32
N PHE A 296 -20.97 19.42 3.47
CA PHE A 296 -20.60 18.33 4.37
C PHE A 296 -19.80 18.84 5.58
N PRO A 297 -20.22 18.56 6.83
CA PRO A 297 -19.45 18.95 8.02
C PRO A 297 -18.18 18.09 8.14
N ALA A 298 -17.02 18.69 7.93
CA ALA A 298 -15.73 18.00 7.86
C ALA A 298 -14.96 18.15 9.18
N LEU A 299 -14.84 17.06 9.95
CA LEU A 299 -14.21 17.04 11.27
C LEU A 299 -12.95 16.17 11.30
N GLY A 300 -11.90 16.67 11.97
CA GLY A 300 -10.73 15.91 12.37
C GLY A 300 -10.75 15.59 13.87
N PHE A 301 -9.96 14.59 14.28
CA PHE A 301 -9.79 14.20 15.68
C PHE A 301 -8.37 13.64 15.88
N GLY A 302 -7.83 13.71 17.10
CA GLY A 302 -6.49 13.21 17.39
C GLY A 302 -5.37 14.10 16.85
N ALA A 303 -5.46 15.42 17.07
CA ALA A 303 -4.38 16.34 16.70
C ALA A 303 -4.18 17.43 17.75
N LYS A 304 -2.96 17.94 17.85
CA LYS A 304 -2.62 19.16 18.57
C LYS A 304 -2.85 20.36 17.64
N LEU A 305 -3.67 21.30 18.09
CA LEU A 305 -4.06 22.47 17.32
C LEU A 305 -3.13 23.67 17.61
N PRO A 306 -2.83 24.51 16.61
CA PRO A 306 -2.20 25.80 16.84
C PRO A 306 -3.21 26.78 17.51
N PRO A 307 -2.74 27.79 18.26
CA PRO A 307 -1.34 28.13 18.51
C PRO A 307 -0.75 27.48 19.76
N ASP A 308 -1.56 26.92 20.66
CA ASP A 308 -1.13 26.49 22.01
C ASP A 308 -0.88 24.98 22.17
N GLY A 309 -1.02 24.21 21.09
CA GLY A 309 -0.67 22.80 21.05
C GLY A 309 -1.62 21.88 21.83
N ARG A 310 -2.84 22.36 22.16
CA ARG A 310 -3.84 21.51 22.82
C ARG A 310 -4.26 20.36 21.93
N VAL A 311 -4.26 19.17 22.51
CA VAL A 311 -4.88 17.98 21.92
C VAL A 311 -6.38 18.22 21.81
N SER A 312 -6.91 18.09 20.59
CA SER A 312 -8.35 17.95 20.36
C SER A 312 -8.69 16.59 19.77
N HIS A 313 -9.80 16.05 20.24
CA HIS A 313 -10.46 14.88 19.68
C HIS A 313 -11.68 15.26 18.82
N GLU A 314 -11.83 16.54 18.49
CA GLU A 314 -12.81 17.07 17.54
C GLU A 314 -12.41 18.49 17.09
N PHE A 315 -12.29 18.73 15.79
CA PHE A 315 -12.04 20.07 15.25
C PHE A 315 -12.49 20.18 13.78
N PRO A 316 -12.92 21.37 13.33
CA PRO A 316 -13.26 21.61 11.92
C PRO A 316 -12.01 21.52 11.04
N LEU A 317 -12.04 20.72 9.97
CA LEU A 317 -10.93 20.64 9.00
C LEU A 317 -10.76 21.96 8.23
N ASN A 318 -11.85 22.69 7.98
CA ASN A 318 -11.83 24.02 7.36
C ASN A 318 -11.37 25.15 8.32
N GLY A 319 -11.04 24.82 9.58
CA GLY A 319 -10.61 25.77 10.62
C GLY A 319 -11.71 26.64 11.23
N ASN A 320 -12.95 26.57 10.75
CA ASN A 320 -14.06 27.42 11.22
C ASN A 320 -14.90 26.70 12.30
N ILE A 321 -14.73 27.15 13.55
CA ILE A 321 -15.38 26.57 14.74
C ILE A 321 -16.91 26.77 14.72
N GLU A 322 -17.41 27.84 14.09
CA GLU A 322 -18.85 28.13 14.00
C GLU A 322 -19.52 27.40 12.82
N ASN A 323 -18.74 26.99 11.81
CA ASN A 323 -19.25 26.36 10.59
C ASN A 323 -18.25 25.34 10.01
N PRO A 324 -18.32 24.05 10.40
CA PRO A 324 -17.43 23.00 9.91
C PRO A 324 -17.73 22.53 8.47
N TYR A 325 -18.71 23.15 7.78
CA TYR A 325 -19.19 22.66 6.48
C TYR A 325 -18.24 23.00 5.32
N CYS A 326 -18.10 22.05 4.41
CA CYS A 326 -17.31 22.10 3.18
C CYS A 326 -18.21 21.86 1.96
N ASN A 327 -18.00 22.63 0.89
CA ASN A 327 -18.76 22.49 -0.36
C ASN A 327 -18.20 21.34 -1.22
N GLY A 328 -18.97 20.25 -1.33
CA GLY A 328 -18.64 19.09 -2.14
C GLY A 328 -17.42 18.31 -1.66
N MET A 329 -17.13 17.19 -2.33
CA MET A 329 -15.94 16.39 -2.04
C MET A 329 -14.62 17.13 -2.29
N GLU A 330 -14.60 18.08 -3.23
CA GLU A 330 -13.45 18.94 -3.47
C GLU A 330 -13.15 19.83 -2.25
N GLY A 331 -14.17 20.45 -1.64
CA GLY A 331 -14.02 21.24 -0.42
C GLY A 331 -13.59 20.43 0.80
N ILE A 332 -14.04 19.17 0.94
CA ILE A 332 -13.56 18.28 2.01
C ILE A 332 -12.08 17.93 1.80
N LEU A 333 -11.69 17.56 0.57
CA LEU A 333 -10.31 17.23 0.24
C LEU A 333 -9.38 18.44 0.38
N GLU A 334 -9.82 19.64 0.00
CA GLU A 334 -9.06 20.86 0.27
C GLU A 334 -8.91 21.10 1.78
N ALA A 335 -10.01 21.08 2.54
CA ALA A 335 -9.97 21.30 3.99
C ALA A 335 -9.05 20.29 4.70
N TYR A 336 -9.10 19.03 4.31
CA TYR A 336 -8.18 17.98 4.76
C TYR A 336 -6.70 18.35 4.46
N HIS A 337 -6.37 18.69 3.21
CA HIS A 337 -5.01 19.08 2.82
C HIS A 337 -4.55 20.43 3.40
N GLN A 338 -5.45 21.34 3.77
CA GLN A 338 -5.11 22.57 4.50
C GLN A 338 -4.86 22.26 5.98
N SER A 339 -5.73 21.46 6.61
CA SER A 339 -5.61 21.07 8.01
C SER A 339 -4.28 20.36 8.30
N LEU A 340 -3.89 19.39 7.46
CA LEU A 340 -2.61 18.66 7.57
C LEU A 340 -1.34 19.55 7.52
N LYS A 341 -1.44 20.80 7.07
CA LYS A 341 -0.33 21.77 7.04
C LYS A 341 -0.24 22.61 8.32
N THR A 342 -1.22 22.51 9.22
CA THR A 342 -1.39 23.41 10.37
C THR A 342 -1.52 22.68 11.70
N VAL A 343 -2.09 21.47 11.72
CA VAL A 343 -2.21 20.65 12.93
C VAL A 343 -1.01 19.69 13.07
N GLN A 344 -0.61 19.40 14.31
CA GLN A 344 0.33 18.31 14.59
C GLN A 344 -0.47 17.05 14.95
N LEU A 345 -0.37 15.99 14.14
CA LEU A 345 -1.08 14.73 14.42
C LEU A 345 -0.64 14.13 15.77
N TYR A 346 -1.59 13.55 16.50
CA TYR A 346 -1.39 13.10 17.88
C TYR A 346 -2.40 11.99 18.29
N GLY A 347 -2.53 11.68 19.58
CA GLY A 347 -3.52 10.73 20.09
C GLY A 347 -3.95 11.07 21.53
N PRO A 348 -4.74 10.21 22.20
CA PRO A 348 -5.31 8.95 21.72
C PRO A 348 -6.37 9.05 20.61
N THR A 349 -6.68 7.91 19.99
CA THR A 349 -7.67 7.74 18.93
C THR A 349 -9.06 7.53 19.54
N ASN A 350 -9.85 8.60 19.62
CA ASN A 350 -11.14 8.64 20.33
C ASN A 350 -12.29 8.94 19.37
N PHE A 351 -13.31 8.06 19.27
CA PHE A 351 -14.47 8.28 18.38
C PHE A 351 -15.70 8.84 19.13
N ALA A 352 -15.77 8.68 20.45
CA ALA A 352 -16.94 9.12 21.22
C ALA A 352 -17.24 10.61 21.07
N PRO A 353 -16.27 11.54 20.94
CA PRO A 353 -16.54 12.96 20.69
C PRO A 353 -17.35 13.18 19.39
N VAL A 354 -16.83 12.73 18.24
CA VAL A 354 -17.45 12.94 16.93
C VAL A 354 -18.79 12.23 16.77
N VAL A 355 -18.93 11.01 17.32
CA VAL A 355 -20.22 10.30 17.35
C VAL A 355 -21.24 11.06 18.22
N ASN A 356 -20.83 11.60 19.37
CA ASN A 356 -21.70 12.44 20.19
C ASN A 356 -22.04 13.78 19.53
N HIS A 357 -21.16 14.37 18.71
CA HIS A 357 -21.44 15.60 17.99
C HIS A 357 -22.56 15.39 16.96
N VAL A 358 -22.42 14.40 16.07
CA VAL A 358 -23.46 14.09 15.07
C VAL A 358 -24.77 13.69 15.74
N ALA A 359 -24.71 12.90 16.83
CA ALA A 359 -25.90 12.54 17.61
C ALA A 359 -26.59 13.76 18.27
N ARG A 360 -25.82 14.74 18.78
CA ARG A 360 -26.36 16.01 19.31
C ARG A 360 -26.97 16.87 18.20
N TYR A 361 -26.31 16.96 17.05
CA TYR A 361 -26.81 17.73 15.91
C TYR A 361 -28.17 17.18 15.44
N ASN A 362 -28.26 15.86 15.24
CA ASN A 362 -29.51 15.15 14.94
C ASN A 362 -30.61 15.42 15.97
N TYR A 363 -30.27 15.40 17.26
CA TYR A 363 -31.23 15.64 18.35
C TYR A 363 -31.69 17.11 18.42
N ALA A 364 -30.80 18.07 18.13
CA ALA A 364 -31.08 19.50 18.15
C ALA A 364 -31.83 19.99 16.90
N ALA A 365 -31.53 19.41 15.73
CA ALA A 365 -32.22 19.70 14.46
C ALA A 365 -33.65 19.13 14.40
N ALA A 366 -34.04 18.29 15.38
CA ALA A 366 -35.39 17.76 15.56
C ALA A 366 -35.96 17.00 14.35
N VAL A 367 -35.10 16.36 13.56
CA VAL A 367 -35.45 15.62 12.33
C VAL A 367 -36.24 14.33 12.67
N GLN A 368 -37.54 14.48 12.90
CA GLN A 368 -38.46 13.38 13.21
C GLN A 368 -39.48 13.09 12.10
N ASP A 369 -39.52 13.93 11.06
CA ASP A 369 -40.30 13.72 9.84
C ASP A 369 -39.58 12.83 8.81
N GLY A 370 -38.27 12.61 8.99
CA GLY A 370 -37.42 11.86 8.06
C GLY A 370 -36.91 12.67 6.87
N SER A 371 -36.96 14.00 6.94
CA SER A 371 -36.46 14.91 5.89
C SER A 371 -34.94 14.87 5.71
N GLN A 372 -34.18 14.40 6.70
CA GLN A 372 -32.73 14.19 6.65
C GLN A 372 -32.35 12.86 7.30
N TYR A 373 -31.22 12.28 6.88
CA TYR A 373 -30.58 11.13 7.53
C TYR A 373 -29.06 11.26 7.37
N PHE A 374 -28.32 11.12 8.46
CA PHE A 374 -26.88 11.44 8.50
C PHE A 374 -26.03 10.18 8.38
N VAL A 375 -24.98 10.22 7.56
CA VAL A 375 -23.99 9.13 7.46
C VAL A 375 -22.63 9.67 7.91
N LEU A 376 -22.19 9.28 9.10
CA LEU A 376 -20.91 9.69 9.68
C LEU A 376 -19.79 8.77 9.17
N LEU A 377 -18.98 9.25 8.22
CA LEU A 377 -17.76 8.58 7.79
C LEU A 377 -16.58 8.89 8.74
N ILE A 378 -16.07 7.87 9.41
CA ILE A 378 -14.85 7.87 10.22
C ILE A 378 -13.76 7.13 9.44
N ILE A 379 -12.56 7.70 9.36
CA ILE A 379 -11.39 7.05 8.75
C ILE A 379 -10.26 7.03 9.78
N THR A 380 -9.59 5.88 9.94
CA THR A 380 -8.66 5.65 11.07
C THR A 380 -7.50 4.73 10.70
N ASP A 381 -6.32 4.97 11.27
CA ASP A 381 -5.10 4.19 11.05
C ASP A 381 -4.73 3.22 12.19
N GLY A 382 -5.52 3.15 13.26
CA GLY A 382 -5.17 2.40 14.45
C GLY A 382 -6.28 2.22 15.47
N VAL A 383 -5.96 1.46 16.52
CA VAL A 383 -6.91 0.96 17.52
C VAL A 383 -7.61 2.09 18.30
N ILE A 384 -8.92 1.94 18.46
CA ILE A 384 -9.76 2.85 19.24
C ILE A 384 -9.42 2.80 20.73
N SER A 385 -9.19 3.98 21.32
CA SER A 385 -8.74 4.14 22.71
C SER A 385 -9.87 4.40 23.71
N ASP A 386 -11.05 4.85 23.25
CA ASP A 386 -12.24 5.18 24.07
C ASP A 386 -13.40 4.19 23.88
N MET A 387 -13.09 2.91 23.65
CA MET A 387 -14.03 1.85 23.29
C MET A 387 -15.33 1.84 24.11
N ALA A 388 -15.25 1.95 25.44
CA ALA A 388 -16.43 1.92 26.31
C ALA A 388 -17.34 3.15 26.11
N GLN A 389 -16.74 4.33 25.95
CA GLN A 389 -17.40 5.59 25.68
C GLN A 389 -18.01 5.61 24.27
N THR A 390 -17.33 5.00 23.30
CA THR A 390 -17.80 4.89 21.91
C THR A 390 -18.97 3.91 21.80
N LYS A 391 -18.95 2.75 22.47
CA LYS A 391 -20.13 1.88 22.58
C LYS A 391 -21.31 2.57 23.26
N GLU A 392 -21.06 3.38 24.28
CA GLU A 392 -22.11 4.21 24.92
C GLU A 392 -22.65 5.29 23.98
N ALA A 393 -21.81 5.91 23.16
CA ALA A 393 -22.22 6.87 22.14
C ALA A 393 -23.10 6.19 21.07
N ILE A 394 -22.68 5.05 20.53
CA ILE A 394 -23.40 4.28 19.50
C ILE A 394 -24.76 3.79 20.02
N VAL A 395 -24.81 3.20 21.24
CA VAL A 395 -26.06 2.76 21.89
C VAL A 395 -27.03 3.92 22.18
N ASN A 396 -26.53 5.16 22.24
CA ASN A 396 -27.36 6.36 22.36
C ASN A 396 -27.70 7.02 21.01
N ALA A 397 -26.89 6.80 19.98
CA ALA A 397 -27.11 7.24 18.60
C ALA A 397 -28.09 6.33 17.83
N ALA A 398 -28.17 5.02 18.14
CA ALA A 398 -29.00 4.05 17.42
C ALA A 398 -30.52 4.37 17.34
N LYS A 399 -31.01 5.30 18.16
CA LYS A 399 -32.39 5.81 18.16
C LYS A 399 -32.64 6.98 17.18
N LEU A 400 -31.60 7.53 16.57
CA LEU A 400 -31.59 8.77 15.76
C LEU A 400 -31.52 8.44 14.25
N PRO A 401 -31.82 9.40 13.34
CA PRO A 401 -31.68 9.21 11.90
C PRO A 401 -30.21 9.30 11.46
N MET A 402 -29.38 8.38 11.94
CA MET A 402 -27.98 8.29 11.53
C MET A 402 -27.44 6.86 11.43
N SER A 403 -26.45 6.71 10.54
CA SER A 403 -25.54 5.58 10.40
C SER A 403 -24.09 6.07 10.55
N ILE A 404 -23.16 5.14 10.80
CA ILE A 404 -21.73 5.37 11.02
C ILE A 404 -20.97 4.39 10.13
N ILE A 405 -20.04 4.88 9.33
CA ILE A 405 -19.11 4.08 8.53
C ILE A 405 -17.72 4.25 9.15
N ILE A 406 -16.99 3.17 9.36
CA ILE A 406 -15.61 3.17 9.88
C ILE A 406 -14.70 2.52 8.84
N VAL A 407 -13.82 3.30 8.21
CA VAL A 407 -12.83 2.78 7.24
C VAL A 407 -11.45 2.71 7.89
N GLY A 408 -10.93 1.48 8.05
CA GLY A 408 -9.60 1.22 8.59
C GLY A 408 -8.52 1.29 7.50
N VAL A 409 -7.61 2.25 7.58
CA VAL A 409 -6.51 2.44 6.61
C VAL A 409 -5.15 2.00 7.17
N GLY A 410 -4.21 1.65 6.29
CA GLY A 410 -2.90 1.16 6.71
C GLY A 410 -2.92 -0.31 7.16
N GLN A 411 -2.04 -0.65 8.12
CA GLN A 411 -1.73 -2.03 8.51
C GLN A 411 -1.88 -2.30 10.02
N ALA A 412 -2.82 -1.63 10.68
CA ALA A 412 -3.17 -1.95 12.06
C ALA A 412 -3.99 -3.26 12.17
N GLU A 413 -4.12 -3.75 13.39
CA GLU A 413 -5.13 -4.72 13.79
C GLU A 413 -6.44 -3.96 14.08
N PHE A 414 -7.57 -4.53 13.64
CA PHE A 414 -8.86 -3.85 13.62
C PHE A 414 -9.98 -4.64 14.31
N ASP A 415 -9.63 -5.66 15.10
CA ASP A 415 -10.56 -6.53 15.84
C ASP A 415 -11.52 -5.74 16.72
N ALA A 416 -11.03 -4.64 17.30
CA ALA A 416 -11.83 -3.67 18.05
C ALA A 416 -12.92 -3.00 17.21
N MET A 417 -12.69 -2.78 15.91
CA MET A 417 -13.69 -2.21 14.99
C MET A 417 -14.65 -3.28 14.47
N VAL A 418 -14.22 -4.54 14.33
CA VAL A 418 -15.12 -5.67 14.08
C VAL A 418 -16.10 -5.87 15.25
N GLU A 419 -15.64 -5.65 16.49
CA GLU A 419 -16.54 -5.61 17.67
C GLU A 419 -17.50 -4.40 17.69
N LEU A 420 -17.32 -3.43 16.79
CA LEU A 420 -18.22 -2.31 16.57
C LEU A 420 -19.10 -2.49 15.33
N ASP A 421 -18.92 -3.52 14.49
CA ASP A 421 -19.72 -3.73 13.27
C ASP A 421 -21.19 -4.06 13.60
N GLY A 422 -21.42 -4.76 14.72
CA GLY A 422 -22.76 -5.02 15.26
C GLY A 422 -23.51 -6.23 14.66
N ASP A 423 -23.00 -6.76 13.54
CA ASP A 423 -23.50 -7.89 12.75
C ASP A 423 -23.76 -9.16 13.60
N ASP A 424 -22.70 -9.78 14.11
CA ASP A 424 -22.77 -11.00 14.94
C ASP A 424 -23.39 -10.71 16.32
N ILE A 425 -23.08 -9.55 16.90
CA ILE A 425 -23.44 -9.18 18.28
C ILE A 425 -23.88 -7.70 18.35
N ARG A 426 -25.19 -7.50 18.44
CA ARG A 426 -25.83 -6.19 18.70
C ARG A 426 -25.14 -5.47 19.87
N ILE A 427 -24.50 -4.34 19.58
CA ILE A 427 -23.71 -3.56 20.55
C ILE A 427 -24.53 -3.27 21.81
N SER A 428 -23.89 -3.41 22.97
CA SER A 428 -24.43 -2.97 24.26
C SER A 428 -23.44 -2.11 25.05
N SER A 429 -23.98 -1.28 25.94
CA SER A 429 -23.20 -0.55 26.94
C SER A 429 -24.02 -0.42 28.22
N ARG A 430 -23.37 -0.65 29.37
CA ARG A 430 -23.99 -0.62 30.71
C ARG A 430 -25.29 -1.46 30.85
N GLY A 431 -25.38 -2.57 30.11
CA GLY A 431 -26.57 -3.45 30.10
C GLY A 431 -27.72 -3.00 29.18
N LYS A 432 -27.58 -1.89 28.46
CA LYS A 432 -28.51 -1.43 27.43
C LYS A 432 -27.99 -1.83 26.04
N LEU A 433 -28.83 -2.48 25.23
CA LEU A 433 -28.59 -2.78 23.82
C LEU A 433 -28.89 -1.56 22.92
N ALA A 434 -28.25 -1.50 21.75
CA ALA A 434 -28.63 -0.60 20.67
C ALA A 434 -30.02 -0.95 20.09
N GLU A 435 -30.79 0.06 19.67
CA GLU A 435 -32.17 -0.11 19.14
C GLU A 435 -32.22 -0.77 17.75
N ARG A 436 -31.16 -0.58 16.96
CA ARG A 436 -30.93 -1.10 15.61
C ARG A 436 -29.42 -1.36 15.45
N ASP A 437 -29.01 -1.88 14.29
CA ASP A 437 -27.66 -1.55 13.82
C ASP A 437 -27.60 -0.14 13.23
N ILE A 438 -26.43 0.48 13.35
CA ILE A 438 -26.06 1.77 12.77
C ILE A 438 -24.57 1.87 12.43
N VAL A 439 -23.79 0.79 12.48
CA VAL A 439 -22.35 0.81 12.14
C VAL A 439 -22.11 -0.02 10.88
N GLN A 440 -21.04 0.30 10.16
CA GLN A 440 -20.36 -0.61 9.25
C GLN A 440 -18.85 -0.36 9.39
N PHE A 441 -18.05 -1.40 9.62
CA PHE A 441 -16.60 -1.37 9.53
C PHE A 441 -16.10 -1.99 8.23
N VAL A 442 -15.13 -1.35 7.56
CA VAL A 442 -14.47 -1.90 6.37
C VAL A 442 -12.95 -1.63 6.42
N PRO A 443 -12.09 -2.66 6.39
CA PRO A 443 -10.65 -2.49 6.26
C PRO A 443 -10.27 -2.15 4.81
N PHE A 444 -9.80 -0.93 4.56
CA PHE A 444 -9.45 -0.41 3.23
C PHE A 444 -8.38 -1.25 2.50
N ARG A 445 -7.47 -1.88 3.25
CA ARG A 445 -6.38 -2.70 2.69
C ARG A 445 -6.89 -3.91 1.89
N ASP A 446 -8.03 -4.47 2.27
CA ASP A 446 -8.64 -5.66 1.64
C ASP A 446 -9.16 -5.35 0.22
N TYR A 447 -9.33 -4.06 -0.09
CA TYR A 447 -9.80 -3.54 -1.37
C TYR A 447 -8.66 -2.98 -2.23
N MET A 448 -7.45 -2.82 -1.68
CA MET A 448 -6.28 -2.33 -2.43
C MET A 448 -5.69 -3.42 -3.32
N ASP A 449 -6.17 -3.44 -4.56
CA ASP A 449 -5.74 -4.32 -5.63
C ASP A 449 -4.22 -4.19 -5.94
N ARG A 450 -3.50 -5.33 -5.97
CA ARG A 450 -2.05 -5.40 -6.23
C ARG A 450 -1.65 -4.86 -7.61
N THR A 451 -2.59 -4.71 -8.53
CA THR A 451 -2.34 -4.20 -9.88
C THR A 451 -2.41 -2.67 -10.00
N GLY A 452 -2.68 -1.95 -8.90
CA GLY A 452 -2.68 -0.48 -8.87
C GLY A 452 -3.91 0.17 -9.53
N ASN A 453 -4.96 -0.60 -9.86
CA ASN A 453 -6.18 -0.06 -10.44
C ASN A 453 -7.11 0.58 -9.39
N HIS A 454 -6.69 1.75 -8.88
CA HIS A 454 -7.38 2.49 -7.83
C HIS A 454 -8.90 2.68 -8.07
N VAL A 455 -9.34 2.87 -9.32
CA VAL A 455 -10.77 3.08 -9.65
C VAL A 455 -11.60 1.84 -9.32
N LEU A 456 -11.09 0.64 -9.62
CA LEU A 456 -11.79 -0.61 -9.31
C LEU A 456 -11.74 -0.92 -7.80
N SER A 457 -10.62 -0.60 -7.14
CA SER A 457 -10.47 -0.67 -5.68
C SER A 457 -11.49 0.21 -4.95
N MET A 458 -11.60 1.49 -5.36
CA MET A 458 -12.58 2.45 -4.83
C MET A 458 -14.03 1.96 -5.04
N ALA A 459 -14.36 1.45 -6.22
CA ALA A 459 -15.71 0.97 -6.53
C ALA A 459 -16.10 -0.28 -5.71
N ARG A 460 -15.16 -1.20 -5.44
CA ARG A 460 -15.40 -2.34 -4.54
C ARG A 460 -15.61 -1.89 -3.10
N LEU A 461 -14.72 -1.03 -2.58
CA LEU A 461 -14.84 -0.46 -1.23
C LEU A 461 -16.21 0.22 -1.05
N ALA A 462 -16.56 1.14 -1.95
CA ALA A 462 -17.76 1.93 -1.83
C ALA A 462 -19.04 1.09 -1.98
N LYS A 463 -19.02 0.00 -2.74
CA LYS A 463 -20.12 -0.98 -2.78
C LYS A 463 -20.36 -1.60 -1.40
N ASP A 464 -19.31 -2.07 -0.74
CA ASP A 464 -19.44 -2.86 0.49
C ASP A 464 -19.67 -1.94 1.70
N VAL A 465 -18.98 -0.79 1.75
CA VAL A 465 -19.23 0.31 2.71
C VAL A 465 -20.68 0.83 2.69
N LEU A 466 -21.33 0.85 1.52
CA LEU A 466 -22.69 1.38 1.36
C LEU A 466 -23.77 0.28 1.32
N ALA A 467 -23.42 -0.99 1.49
CA ALA A 467 -24.35 -2.11 1.36
C ALA A 467 -25.50 -2.03 2.36
N GLU A 468 -25.20 -1.67 3.61
CA GLU A 468 -26.17 -1.62 4.71
C GLU A 468 -26.98 -0.32 4.82
N ILE A 469 -26.44 0.80 4.35
CA ILE A 469 -27.01 2.14 4.56
C ILE A 469 -28.50 2.21 4.13
N PRO A 470 -28.94 1.61 3.01
CA PRO A 470 -30.36 1.54 2.65
C PRO A 470 -31.23 0.82 3.67
N ASP A 471 -30.78 -0.31 4.23
CA ASP A 471 -31.56 -1.08 5.19
C ASP A 471 -31.51 -0.46 6.60
N GLN A 472 -30.38 0.13 7.02
CA GLN A 472 -30.29 0.90 8.26
C GLN A 472 -31.23 2.12 8.23
N LEU A 473 -31.29 2.84 7.10
CA LEU A 473 -32.23 3.92 6.81
C LEU A 473 -33.69 3.45 6.84
N ILE A 474 -34.02 2.40 6.08
CA ILE A 474 -35.38 1.87 5.97
C ILE A 474 -35.85 1.31 7.32
N SER A 475 -34.96 0.71 8.11
CA SER A 475 -35.21 0.24 9.48
C SER A 475 -35.57 1.40 10.41
N TYR A 476 -34.84 2.51 10.36
CA TYR A 476 -35.19 3.74 11.10
C TYR A 476 -36.57 4.25 10.70
N MET A 477 -36.81 4.49 9.40
CA MET A 477 -38.07 5.06 8.90
C MET A 477 -39.28 4.19 9.29
N LYS A 478 -39.16 2.86 9.16
CA LYS A 478 -40.18 1.90 9.62
C LYS A 478 -40.40 1.98 11.14
N SER A 479 -39.35 2.02 11.95
CA SER A 479 -39.45 2.06 13.43
C SER A 479 -40.09 3.36 13.96
N ARG A 480 -40.05 4.45 13.18
CA ARG A 480 -40.70 5.74 13.46
C ARG A 480 -42.02 5.93 12.72
N ALA A 481 -42.49 4.92 11.98
CA ALA A 481 -43.68 4.95 11.13
C ALA A 481 -43.70 6.09 10.07
N ILE A 482 -42.52 6.59 9.70
CA ILE A 482 -42.33 7.60 8.66
C ILE A 482 -42.65 6.97 7.30
N LYS A 483 -43.28 7.75 6.41
CA LYS A 483 -43.65 7.34 5.06
C LYS A 483 -42.95 8.24 4.04
N PRO A 484 -42.60 7.73 2.84
CA PRO A 484 -42.13 8.57 1.76
C PRO A 484 -43.13 9.68 1.44
N ASN A 485 -42.62 10.87 1.10
CA ASN A 485 -43.44 11.96 0.59
C ASN A 485 -44.17 11.54 -0.70
N PRO A 486 -45.33 12.14 -1.02
CA PRO A 486 -46.02 11.90 -2.29
C PRO A 486 -45.07 12.16 -3.46
N VAL A 487 -45.15 11.31 -4.50
CA VAL A 487 -44.37 11.50 -5.73
C VAL A 487 -44.67 12.90 -6.29
N PRO A 488 -43.66 13.75 -6.55
CA PRO A 488 -43.88 15.05 -7.16
C PRO A 488 -44.67 14.92 -8.46
N PRO A 489 -45.61 15.84 -8.77
CA PRO A 489 -46.34 15.79 -10.03
C PRO A 489 -45.33 15.83 -11.18
N ALA A 490 -45.44 14.87 -12.11
CA ALA A 490 -44.51 14.78 -13.24
C ALA A 490 -44.46 16.11 -14.00
N TYR A 491 -43.25 16.60 -14.27
CA TYR A 491 -43.02 17.90 -14.91
C TYR A 491 -43.84 18.04 -16.20
N SER A 492 -44.93 18.80 -16.13
CA SER A 492 -45.69 19.21 -17.30
C SER A 492 -44.84 20.20 -18.10
N THR A 493 -44.37 19.79 -19.27
CA THR A 493 -43.59 20.63 -20.19
C THR A 493 -44.49 21.70 -20.81
N SER A 494 -44.76 22.77 -20.06
CA SER A 494 -45.54 23.92 -20.49
C SER A 494 -44.67 24.95 -21.22
N ASP A 495 -45.05 25.24 -22.46
CA ASP A 495 -44.71 26.44 -23.24
C ASP A 495 -43.22 26.76 -23.47
N HIS A 496 -42.64 26.08 -24.46
CA HIS A 496 -41.73 26.77 -25.37
C HIS A 496 -42.53 27.77 -26.23
N PRO A 497 -42.21 29.08 -26.24
CA PRO A 497 -42.88 30.03 -27.11
C PRO A 497 -42.61 29.71 -28.59
N GLN A 498 -43.67 29.56 -29.40
CA GLN A 498 -43.53 29.39 -30.84
C GLN A 498 -43.08 30.70 -31.50
N THR A 499 -41.80 30.79 -31.85
CA THR A 499 -41.28 31.85 -32.73
C THR A 499 -41.72 31.59 -34.16
N ASN A 500 -42.79 32.23 -34.61
CA ASN A 500 -43.18 32.23 -36.02
C ASN A 500 -42.10 32.89 -36.89
N PRO A 501 -41.74 32.31 -38.05
CA PRO A 501 -40.75 32.89 -38.95
C PRO A 501 -41.37 33.97 -39.85
N VAL A 502 -40.76 35.16 -39.85
CA VAL A 502 -40.85 36.23 -40.87
C VAL A 502 -39.47 36.84 -41.04
#